data_AF-A0A6C0KCD9-F1
#
_entry.id   AF-A0A6C0KCD9-F1
#
_cell.length_a   1.000
_cell.length_b   1.000
_cell.length_c   1.000
_cell.angle_alpha   90.00
_cell.angle_beta   90.00
_cell.angle_gamma   90.00
#
_symmetry.space_group_name_H-M   'P 1'
#
loop_
_entity.id
_entity.type
_entity.pdbx_description
1 polymer ?
#
loop_
_entity_poly.entity_id
_entity_poly.type
_entity_poly.pdbx_seq_one_letter_code
_entity_poly.pdbx_strand_id
1 'polypeptide(L)'
;MALKNSKNKTRKNTGGSRKSPSDSATEFPEGTIKLGNNKQQWVVKKVSDGSQRWIPYESVELFGYKALTVDHLAKHIGKPVKIYEREYSDLWPPKSTSKLHSFTFTPNGNAGPTTKKKRIEGWLKTQKPPIKDRTVFTIDGSEGGLDSLQVDSINKTRVSSNMMNQEAFVKI
;
A
#
# COMPACT_ATOMS: atom_id res chain seq x y z
N MET A 1 24.65 -9.18 58.91
CA MET A 1 23.69 -8.56 57.98
C MET A 1 24.41 -8.28 56.66
N ALA A 2 24.12 -9.03 55.60
CA ALA A 2 24.74 -8.83 54.29
C ALA A 2 23.71 -8.18 53.34
N LEU A 3 24.00 -6.95 52.91
CA LEU A 3 23.24 -6.25 51.86
C LEU A 3 23.56 -6.87 50.50
N LYS A 4 22.56 -7.52 49.89
CA LYS A 4 22.59 -7.94 48.48
C LYS A 4 22.35 -6.72 47.59
N ASN A 5 23.42 -6.12 47.08
CA ASN A 5 23.31 -5.18 45.96
C ASN A 5 23.02 -5.95 44.67
N SER A 6 21.73 -6.03 44.32
CA SER A 6 21.27 -6.47 43.00
C SER A 6 21.75 -5.47 41.95
N LYS A 7 22.80 -5.84 41.21
CA LYS A 7 23.18 -5.18 39.97
C LYS A 7 22.04 -5.36 38.97
N ASN A 8 21.22 -4.32 38.82
CA ASN A 8 20.22 -4.24 37.75
C ASN A 8 20.96 -4.18 36.42
N LYS A 9 21.19 -5.36 35.84
CA LYS A 9 21.77 -5.55 34.51
C LYS A 9 20.71 -5.06 33.53
N THR A 10 20.78 -3.80 33.13
CA THR A 10 20.03 -3.28 31.98
C THR A 10 20.35 -4.19 30.80
N ARG A 11 19.40 -5.07 30.47
CA ARG A 11 19.45 -5.85 29.24
C ARG A 11 19.44 -4.84 28.11
N LYS A 12 20.63 -4.56 27.57
CA LYS A 12 20.82 -3.93 26.28
C LYS A 12 20.16 -4.90 25.29
N ASN A 13 18.87 -4.70 25.05
CA ASN A 13 18.16 -5.39 23.99
C ASN A 13 18.92 -5.04 22.73
N THR A 14 19.64 -6.03 22.19
CA THR A 14 20.13 -6.05 20.83
C THR A 14 18.90 -6.05 19.93
N GLY A 15 18.30 -4.86 19.80
CA GLY A 15 17.09 -4.65 19.01
C GLY A 15 17.43 -4.96 17.57
N GLY A 16 16.92 -6.08 17.07
CA GLY A 16 16.73 -6.22 15.64
C GLY A 16 16.01 -4.97 15.16
N SER A 17 16.65 -4.23 14.25
CA SER A 17 16.14 -2.98 13.68
C SER A 17 14.63 -3.08 13.44
N ARG A 18 13.84 -2.38 14.26
CA ARG A 18 12.39 -2.36 14.16
C ARG A 18 12.04 -1.79 12.78
N LYS A 19 11.35 -2.55 11.93
CA LYS A 19 10.98 -2.11 10.57
C LYS A 19 9.96 -0.97 10.56
N SER A 20 9.01 -0.99 11.50
CA SER A 20 7.98 0.02 11.65
C SER A 20 8.56 1.35 12.16
N PRO A 21 7.77 2.44 12.22
CA PRO A 21 8.18 3.67 12.88
C PRO A 21 8.65 3.42 14.32
N SER A 22 9.60 4.24 14.76
CA SER A 22 10.16 4.18 16.12
C SER A 22 9.16 4.65 17.18
N ASP A 23 8.38 5.68 16.86
CA ASP A 23 7.31 6.21 17.72
C ASP A 23 6.25 5.14 18.04
N SER A 24 5.60 5.27 19.20
CA SER A 24 4.53 4.35 19.57
C SER A 24 3.29 4.60 18.70
N ALA A 25 2.65 3.54 18.22
CA ALA A 25 1.40 3.67 17.48
C ALA A 25 0.27 4.28 18.32
N THR A 26 0.36 4.17 19.65
CA THR A 26 -0.63 4.72 20.60
C THR A 26 -0.59 6.25 20.72
N GLU A 27 0.45 6.90 20.17
CA GLU A 27 0.61 8.34 20.18
C GLU A 27 -0.13 9.02 19.01
N PHE A 28 -0.73 8.24 18.12
CA PHE A 28 -1.34 8.73 16.89
C PHE A 28 -2.79 8.24 16.76
N PRO A 29 -3.66 9.01 16.08
CA PRO A 29 -4.99 8.55 15.77
C PRO A 29 -4.97 7.34 14.82
N GLU A 30 -6.02 6.51 14.89
CA GLU A 30 -6.22 5.44 13.93
C GLU A 30 -6.33 6.00 12.50
N GLY A 31 -5.62 5.36 11.58
CA GLY A 31 -5.48 5.81 10.20
C GLY A 31 -4.22 6.64 9.93
N THR A 32 -3.44 7.07 10.93
CA THR A 32 -2.18 7.77 10.65
C THR A 32 -1.22 6.91 9.83
N ILE A 33 -0.70 7.47 8.74
CA ILE A 33 0.29 6.88 7.84
C ILE A 33 1.66 7.47 8.18
N LYS A 34 2.68 6.61 8.35
CA LYS A 34 4.08 7.04 8.52
C LYS A 34 5.04 6.14 7.77
N LEU A 35 6.19 6.68 7.41
CA LEU A 35 7.32 5.90 6.90
C LEU A 35 8.01 5.16 8.06
N GLY A 36 8.21 3.86 7.90
CA GLY A 36 8.99 3.05 8.83
C GLY A 36 10.49 3.15 8.58
N ASN A 37 11.28 2.59 9.50
CA ASN A 37 12.74 2.54 9.38
C ASN A 37 13.21 1.71 8.16
N ASN A 38 12.34 0.86 7.63
CA ASN A 38 12.55 0.12 6.39
C ASN A 38 12.16 0.89 5.10
N LYS A 39 11.83 2.18 5.21
CA LYS A 39 11.34 3.03 4.10
C LYS A 39 10.04 2.54 3.45
N GLN A 40 9.27 1.69 4.12
CA GLN A 40 7.91 1.32 3.71
C GLN A 40 6.90 2.09 4.55
N GLN A 41 5.70 2.33 4.03
CA GLN A 41 4.63 2.99 4.79
C GLN A 41 3.91 2.01 5.71
N TRP A 42 3.51 2.53 6.86
CA TRP A 42 2.79 1.85 7.93
C TRP A 42 1.59 2.70 8.34
N VAL A 43 0.50 2.05 8.73
CA VAL A 43 -0.74 2.69 9.15
C VAL A 43 -1.04 2.29 10.58
N VAL A 44 -1.48 3.24 11.40
CA VAL A 44 -2.02 2.94 12.72
C VAL A 44 -3.40 2.32 12.57
N LYS A 45 -3.57 1.11 13.11
CA LYS A 45 -4.86 0.41 13.16
C LYS A 45 -5.10 -0.14 14.56
N LYS A 46 -6.34 -0.08 15.02
CA LYS A 46 -6.79 -0.75 16.25
C LYS A 46 -6.98 -2.23 15.96
N VAL A 47 -6.28 -3.10 16.68
CA VAL A 47 -6.43 -4.55 16.55
C VAL A 47 -7.54 -5.06 17.49
N SER A 48 -7.87 -6.34 17.41
CA SER A 48 -9.03 -6.93 18.11
C SER A 48 -9.03 -6.72 19.63
N ASP A 49 -7.85 -6.63 20.26
CA ASP A 49 -7.68 -6.36 21.69
C ASP A 49 -7.86 -4.87 22.08
N GLY A 50 -8.14 -4.00 21.11
CA GLY A 50 -8.31 -2.56 21.32
C GLY A 50 -7.02 -1.74 21.31
N SER A 51 -5.85 -2.37 21.20
CA SER A 51 -4.55 -1.69 21.11
C SER A 51 -4.32 -1.13 19.73
N GLN A 52 -3.62 0.01 19.65
CA GLN A 52 -3.14 0.55 18.37
C GLN A 52 -1.78 -0.06 18.00
N ARG A 53 -1.65 -0.48 16.73
CA ARG A 53 -0.43 -1.07 16.18
C ARG A 53 -0.08 -0.43 14.84
N TRP A 54 1.21 -0.36 14.52
CA TRP A 54 1.68 -0.09 13.16
C TRP A 54 1.46 -1.35 12.32
N ILE A 55 0.65 -1.25 11.28
CA ILE A 55 0.38 -2.32 10.32
C ILE A 55 0.94 -1.92 8.95
N PRO A 56 1.62 -2.80 8.18
CA PRO A 56 2.12 -2.47 6.86
C PRO A 56 0.99 -2.00 5.94
N TYR A 57 1.19 -0.87 5.24
CA TYR A 57 0.15 -0.19 4.45
C TYR A 57 -0.64 -1.11 3.51
N GLU A 58 0.03 -2.01 2.79
CA GLU A 58 -0.59 -2.91 1.81
C GLU A 58 -1.44 -4.02 2.42
N SER A 59 -1.28 -4.27 3.73
CA SER A 59 -2.07 -5.26 4.49
C SER A 59 -3.24 -4.63 5.26
N VAL A 60 -3.38 -3.30 5.19
CA VAL A 60 -4.38 -2.58 5.97
C VAL A 60 -5.73 -2.65 5.29
N GLU A 61 -6.69 -3.20 6.03
CA GLU A 61 -8.11 -3.03 5.79
C GLU A 61 -8.66 -2.12 6.90
N LEU A 62 -9.03 -0.90 6.55
CA LEU A 62 -9.48 0.10 7.52
C LEU A 62 -10.53 1.01 6.88
N PHE A 63 -11.56 1.34 7.67
CA PHE A 63 -12.67 2.22 7.26
C PHE A 63 -13.40 1.80 5.97
N GLY A 64 -13.42 0.50 5.66
CA GLY A 64 -14.07 -0.03 4.47
C GLY A 64 -13.20 0.01 3.22
N TYR A 65 -11.91 0.31 3.34
CA TYR A 65 -10.97 0.37 2.22
C TYR A 65 -9.73 -0.49 2.45
N LYS A 66 -9.15 -0.91 1.32
CA LYS A 66 -7.79 -1.43 1.20
C LYS A 66 -7.09 -0.74 0.04
N ALA A 67 -5.76 -0.68 0.11
CA ALA A 67 -4.94 -0.17 -0.99
C ALA A 67 -5.16 -0.99 -2.27
N LEU A 68 -5.20 -0.33 -3.43
CA LEU A 68 -5.21 -1.01 -4.71
C LEU A 68 -3.82 -1.57 -5.03
N THR A 69 -3.75 -2.87 -5.27
CA THR A 69 -2.49 -3.57 -5.56
C THR A 69 -2.53 -4.36 -6.86
N VAL A 70 -1.34 -4.67 -7.38
CA VAL A 70 -1.11 -5.60 -8.50
C VAL A 70 -1.82 -6.92 -8.24
N ASP A 71 -1.69 -7.49 -7.03
CA ASP A 71 -2.34 -8.75 -6.66
C ASP A 71 -3.86 -8.66 -6.64
N HIS A 72 -4.42 -7.51 -6.24
CA HIS A 72 -5.86 -7.30 -6.30
C HIS A 72 -6.34 -7.31 -7.76
N LEU A 73 -5.67 -6.57 -8.65
CA LEU A 73 -6.03 -6.53 -10.07
C LEU A 73 -5.82 -7.90 -10.75
N ALA A 74 -4.79 -8.65 -10.39
CA ALA A 74 -4.54 -10.01 -10.91
C ALA A 74 -5.71 -10.96 -10.66
N LYS A 75 -6.39 -10.83 -9.52
CA LYS A 75 -7.59 -11.62 -9.17
C LYS A 75 -8.85 -11.19 -9.93
N HIS A 76 -8.83 -10.04 -10.58
CA HIS A 76 -9.98 -9.43 -11.26
C HIS A 76 -9.76 -9.22 -12.76
N ILE A 77 -8.84 -9.97 -13.38
CA ILE A 77 -8.65 -9.92 -14.83
C ILE A 77 -9.97 -10.20 -15.56
N GLY A 78 -10.35 -9.28 -16.46
CA GLY A 78 -11.59 -9.31 -17.22
C GLY A 78 -12.84 -8.94 -16.41
N LYS A 79 -12.70 -8.45 -15.18
CA LYS A 79 -13.82 -8.03 -14.33
C LYS A 79 -13.70 -6.54 -13.95
N PRO A 80 -14.79 -5.77 -14.02
CA PRO A 80 -14.78 -4.38 -13.58
C PRO A 80 -14.44 -4.23 -12.09
N VAL A 81 -13.49 -3.35 -11.77
CA VAL A 81 -13.08 -2.99 -10.42
C VAL A 81 -13.39 -1.51 -10.18
N LYS A 82 -14.17 -1.22 -9.14
CA LYS A 82 -14.41 0.18 -8.72
C LYS A 82 -13.24 0.68 -7.88
N ILE A 83 -12.52 1.65 -8.42
CA ILE A 83 -11.35 2.27 -7.81
C ILE A 83 -11.75 3.61 -7.21
N TYR A 84 -11.21 3.90 -6.03
CA TYR A 84 -11.34 5.16 -5.32
C TYR A 84 -9.97 5.80 -5.19
N GLU A 85 -9.82 7.04 -5.62
CA GLU A 85 -8.57 7.79 -5.60
C GLU A 85 -8.68 9.09 -4.82
N ARG A 86 -7.54 9.51 -4.31
CA ARG A 86 -7.30 10.81 -3.69
C ARG A 86 -5.85 11.20 -3.83
N GLU A 87 -5.56 12.47 -3.59
CA GLU A 87 -4.19 12.94 -3.40
C GLU A 87 -3.52 12.27 -2.18
N TYR A 88 -2.20 12.20 -2.19
CA TYR A 88 -1.43 11.71 -1.04
C TYR A 88 -1.83 12.40 0.26
N SER A 89 -1.92 11.61 1.32
CA SER A 89 -2.24 12.08 2.65
C SER A 89 -1.51 11.26 3.70
N ASP A 90 -1.21 11.90 4.84
CA ASP A 90 -0.66 11.22 6.03
C ASP A 90 -1.76 10.52 6.86
N LEU A 91 -2.99 10.49 6.37
CA LEU A 91 -4.12 9.81 7.01
C LEU A 91 -4.79 8.85 6.04
N TRP A 92 -5.16 7.66 6.46
CA TRP A 92 -5.92 6.67 5.68
C TRP A 92 -7.27 7.24 5.21
N PRO A 93 -7.84 6.75 4.07
CA PRO A 93 -9.14 7.23 3.61
C PRO A 93 -10.22 7.12 4.68
N PRO A 94 -11.01 8.18 4.91
CA PRO A 94 -12.11 8.13 5.85
C PRO A 94 -13.21 7.20 5.33
N LYS A 95 -14.12 6.76 6.20
CA LYS A 95 -15.27 5.92 5.81
C LYS A 95 -16.11 6.53 4.67
N SER A 96 -16.25 7.85 4.65
CA SER A 96 -17.00 8.56 3.60
C SER A 96 -16.24 8.58 2.27
N THR A 97 -16.93 8.25 1.18
CA THR A 97 -16.43 8.37 -0.20
C THR A 97 -16.49 9.80 -0.74
N SER A 98 -17.13 10.76 -0.04
CA SER A 98 -17.44 12.08 -0.62
C SER A 98 -16.23 12.92 -1.05
N LYS A 99 -15.05 12.59 -0.53
CA LYS A 99 -13.78 13.24 -0.87
C LYS A 99 -12.90 12.39 -1.79
N LEU A 100 -13.40 11.26 -2.29
CA LEU A 100 -12.66 10.35 -3.15
C LEU A 100 -13.21 10.47 -4.58
N HIS A 101 -12.32 10.67 -5.53
CA HIS A 101 -12.63 10.47 -6.94
C HIS A 101 -12.86 8.96 -7.15
N SER A 102 -13.77 8.55 -8.04
CA SER A 102 -13.96 7.13 -8.31
C SER A 102 -14.28 6.86 -9.76
N PHE A 103 -13.74 5.77 -10.26
CA PHE A 103 -13.96 5.26 -11.61
C PHE A 103 -13.93 3.73 -11.60
N THR A 104 -14.33 3.13 -12.71
CA THR A 104 -14.29 1.69 -12.90
C THR A 104 -13.15 1.35 -13.84
N PHE A 105 -12.37 0.31 -13.54
CA PHE A 105 -11.29 -0.18 -14.38
C PHE A 105 -11.38 -1.70 -14.51
N THR A 106 -11.30 -2.19 -15.74
CA THR A 106 -11.32 -3.62 -16.06
C THR A 106 -9.91 -4.04 -16.54
N PRO A 107 -9.08 -4.68 -15.69
CA PRO A 107 -7.73 -5.09 -16.08
C PRO A 107 -7.79 -6.22 -17.11
N ASN A 108 -7.04 -6.12 -18.20
CA ASN A 108 -7.00 -7.17 -19.23
C ASN A 108 -5.89 -8.22 -18.97
N GLY A 109 -5.00 -7.96 -18.01
CA GLY A 109 -3.91 -8.85 -17.61
C GLY A 109 -2.55 -8.56 -18.25
N ASN A 110 -2.49 -7.66 -19.24
CA ASN A 110 -1.26 -7.22 -19.88
C ASN A 110 -0.65 -6.03 -19.13
N ALA A 111 0.67 -5.88 -19.24
CA ALA A 111 1.36 -4.75 -18.62
C ALA A 111 2.69 -4.49 -19.31
N GLY A 112 3.34 -3.37 -19.02
CA GLY A 112 4.66 -3.09 -19.54
C GLY A 112 5.12 -1.65 -19.36
N PRO A 113 6.40 -1.36 -19.67
CA PRO A 113 6.88 0.00 -19.77
C PRO A 113 6.10 0.77 -20.84
N THR A 114 5.69 2.00 -20.54
CA THR A 114 4.98 2.87 -21.51
C THR A 114 5.84 3.22 -22.73
N THR A 115 7.17 3.21 -22.57
CA THR A 115 8.13 3.47 -23.65
C THR A 115 8.21 2.35 -24.69
N LYS A 116 7.64 1.17 -24.42
CA LYS A 116 7.69 0.02 -25.33
C LYS A 116 6.37 -0.14 -26.09
N LYS A 117 6.45 -0.25 -27.41
CA LYS A 117 5.29 -0.54 -28.28
C LYS A 117 4.65 -1.90 -27.99
N LYS A 118 5.44 -2.90 -27.60
CA LYS A 118 4.94 -4.25 -27.30
C LYS A 118 4.69 -4.41 -25.80
N ARG A 119 3.43 -4.67 -25.45
CA ARG A 119 2.99 -5.01 -24.09
C ARG A 119 3.40 -6.45 -23.74
N ILE A 120 3.59 -6.72 -22.45
CA ILE A 120 3.90 -8.06 -21.94
C ILE A 120 2.57 -8.75 -21.65
N GLU A 121 2.25 -9.73 -22.49
CA GLU A 121 0.99 -10.47 -22.41
C GLU A 121 0.91 -11.29 -21.13
N GLY A 122 -0.23 -11.21 -20.42
CA GLY A 122 -0.47 -11.96 -19.20
C GLY A 122 0.47 -11.62 -18.04
N TRP A 123 1.18 -10.48 -18.10
CA TRP A 123 2.12 -10.05 -17.06
C TRP A 123 1.46 -9.99 -15.68
N LEU A 124 0.20 -9.59 -15.57
CA LEU A 124 -0.47 -9.46 -14.27
C LEU A 124 -0.62 -10.81 -13.54
N LYS A 125 -0.66 -11.93 -14.29
CA LYS A 125 -0.69 -13.29 -13.72
C LYS A 125 0.69 -13.79 -13.33
N THR A 126 1.70 -13.49 -14.15
CA THR A 126 3.05 -14.05 -14.01
C THR A 126 3.99 -13.17 -13.20
N GLN A 127 3.73 -11.87 -13.19
CA GLN A 127 4.57 -10.78 -12.68
C GLN A 127 6.02 -10.86 -13.20
N LYS A 128 6.18 -11.34 -14.44
CA LYS A 128 7.48 -11.56 -15.09
C LYS A 128 7.53 -10.87 -16.46
N PRO A 129 8.62 -10.17 -16.80
CA PRO A 129 9.81 -9.89 -15.97
C PRO A 129 9.51 -8.94 -14.79
N PRO A 130 10.38 -8.89 -13.78
CA PRO A 130 10.24 -7.95 -12.67
C PRO A 130 10.30 -6.49 -13.17
N ILE A 131 9.57 -5.60 -12.49
CA ILE A 131 9.58 -4.17 -12.78
C ILE A 131 10.95 -3.59 -12.39
N LYS A 132 11.53 -2.82 -13.32
CA LYS A 132 12.75 -2.05 -13.07
C LYS A 132 12.40 -0.77 -12.30
N ASP A 133 13.16 -0.49 -11.26
CA ASP A 133 13.00 0.73 -10.46
C ASP A 133 13.09 1.97 -11.35
N ARG A 134 12.31 3.00 -11.02
CA ARG A 134 12.27 4.30 -11.73
C ARG A 134 11.85 4.18 -13.21
N THR A 135 11.02 3.20 -13.53
CA THR A 135 10.40 3.07 -14.86
C THR A 135 8.91 3.34 -14.78
N VAL A 136 8.36 3.99 -15.80
CA VAL A 136 6.91 4.14 -15.95
C VAL A 136 6.37 2.80 -16.48
N PHE A 137 5.81 2.00 -15.57
CA PHE A 137 5.26 0.69 -15.87
C PHE A 137 3.76 0.72 -15.62
N THR A 138 2.97 0.29 -16.60
CA THR A 138 1.52 0.36 -16.52
C THR A 138 0.88 -1.01 -16.71
N ILE A 139 -0.28 -1.22 -16.11
CA ILE A 139 -1.20 -2.35 -16.32
C ILE A 139 -2.28 -1.88 -17.29
N ASP A 140 -2.54 -2.67 -18.33
CA ASP A 140 -3.54 -2.35 -19.34
C ASP A 140 -4.94 -2.78 -18.88
N GLY A 141 -5.92 -1.99 -19.30
CA GLY A 141 -7.31 -2.28 -19.07
C GLY A 141 -8.22 -1.36 -19.87
N SER A 142 -9.47 -1.30 -19.45
CA SER A 142 -10.47 -0.47 -20.10
C SER A 142 -11.54 -0.04 -19.10
N GLU A 143 -12.36 0.93 -19.51
CA GLU A 143 -13.45 1.57 -18.76
C GLU A 143 -13.00 2.66 -17.77
N GLY A 144 -13.93 3.58 -17.46
CA GLY A 144 -13.68 4.66 -16.50
C GLY A 144 -12.85 5.84 -17.02
N GLY A 145 -12.65 5.95 -18.33
CA GLY A 145 -11.90 7.04 -18.97
C GLY A 145 -10.38 6.86 -18.97
N LEU A 146 -9.88 5.70 -18.51
CA LEU A 146 -8.46 5.34 -18.49
C LEU A 146 -8.23 4.04 -19.26
N ASP A 147 -7.13 3.99 -20.00
CA ASP A 147 -6.67 2.80 -20.73
C ASP A 147 -5.64 1.99 -19.92
N SER A 148 -5.11 2.58 -18.85
CA SER A 148 -4.04 1.98 -18.07
C SER A 148 -3.93 2.57 -16.67
N LEU A 149 -3.35 1.78 -15.76
CA LEU A 149 -2.96 2.23 -14.43
C LEU A 149 -1.45 2.06 -14.25
N GLN A 150 -0.80 3.03 -13.63
CA GLN A 150 0.62 2.96 -13.34
C GLN A 150 0.90 2.16 -12.07
N VAL A 151 1.92 1.32 -12.14
CA VAL A 151 2.48 0.62 -10.98
C VAL A 151 3.60 1.48 -10.38
N ASP A 152 3.61 1.60 -9.06
CA ASP A 152 4.75 2.16 -8.34
C ASP A 152 5.98 1.28 -8.59
N SER A 153 6.96 1.78 -9.36
CA SER A 153 8.14 0.99 -9.72
C SER A 153 9.11 0.75 -8.57
N ILE A 154 8.97 1.44 -7.44
CA ILE A 154 9.78 1.26 -6.23
C ILE A 154 9.16 0.20 -5.32
N ASN A 155 7.88 0.36 -4.96
CA ASN A 155 7.17 -0.64 -4.13
C ASN A 155 6.73 -1.88 -4.93
N LYS A 156 6.54 -1.75 -6.24
CA LYS A 156 6.19 -2.80 -7.22
C LYS A 156 4.83 -3.46 -7.02
N THR A 157 4.11 -3.08 -5.97
CA THR A 157 2.83 -3.66 -5.58
C THR A 157 1.67 -2.69 -5.76
N ARG A 158 1.89 -1.38 -5.63
CA ARG A 158 0.83 -0.37 -5.61
C ARG A 158 0.51 0.16 -6.99
N VAL A 159 -0.75 0.50 -7.21
CA VAL A 159 -1.26 0.91 -8.52
C VAL A 159 -2.13 2.15 -8.39
N SER A 160 -2.06 3.10 -9.32
CA SER A 160 -2.97 4.25 -9.43
C SER A 160 -3.07 4.78 -10.87
N SER A 161 -4.00 5.69 -11.15
CA SER A 161 -4.26 6.29 -12.46
C SER A 161 -3.15 7.21 -12.99
N ASN A 162 -2.10 7.45 -12.19
CA ASN A 162 -1.04 8.42 -12.47
C ASN A 162 -1.53 9.88 -12.71
N MET A 163 -2.79 10.20 -12.40
CA MET A 163 -3.22 11.59 -12.32
C MET A 163 -2.64 12.20 -11.03
N MET A 164 -1.50 12.88 -11.11
CA MET A 164 -0.95 13.74 -10.05
C MET A 164 -0.91 13.14 -8.63
N ASN A 165 0.09 12.31 -8.32
CA ASN A 165 0.42 12.00 -6.92
C ASN A 165 -0.77 11.42 -6.12
N GLN A 166 -1.50 10.49 -6.72
CA GLN A 166 -2.68 9.88 -6.13
C GLN A 166 -2.42 8.50 -5.53
N GLU A 167 -3.13 8.23 -4.45
CA GLU A 167 -3.29 6.91 -3.85
C GLU A 167 -4.62 6.31 -4.31
N ALA A 168 -4.61 5.02 -4.66
CA ALA A 168 -5.80 4.31 -5.09
C ALA A 168 -6.19 3.20 -4.12
N PHE A 169 -7.49 3.00 -3.98
CA PHE A 169 -8.11 2.11 -3.02
C PHE A 169 -9.28 1.37 -3.66
N VAL A 170 -9.66 0.26 -3.05
CA VAL A 170 -10.90 -0.46 -3.34
C VAL A 170 -11.67 -0.68 -2.05
N LYS A 171 -12.99 -0.81 -2.15
CA LYS A 171 -13.81 -1.17 -1.00
C LYS A 171 -13.64 -2.64 -0.64
N ILE A 172 -13.70 -2.94 0.66
CA ILE A 172 -13.79 -4.30 1.21
C ILE A 172 -15.24 -4.74 1.40
#